data_AF-A0A7Y8IX02-F1
#
_entry.id   AF-A0A7Y8IX02-F1
#
_cell.length_a   1.000
_cell.length_b   1.000
_cell.length_c   1.000
_cell.angle_alpha   90.00
_cell.angle_beta   90.00
_cell.angle_gamma   90.00
#
_symmetry.space_group_name_H-M   'P 1'
#
loop_
_entity.id
_entity.type
_entity.pdbx_description
1 polymer ?
#
loop_
_entity_poly.entity_id
_entity_poly.type
_entity_poly.pdbx_seq_one_letter_code
_entity_poly.pdbx_strand_id
1 'polypeptide(L)'
;MDLQEKHDLFEMLGLETRLKGAGCGREWFATSGDYLDVCSPTSGELLARVEQAGEADYARAMSLAVEAFQSWRAVPPPKRGDIVRQIGAALREKKSALGRLVSLEMGKILTEGLGEVQEMIDICDFALGLSRTLSGPTLQSERPMHRMMEQWHPLGPIGVITAFNFPVAVWSWNAALAFVCGDPVVWKPSSKTPLCAIAAQNIVSEVFRRNGLPEGLSCVVIGRGSAIGERMIADPRLPLISATGSTRMGKRIGEVVGARLGRTILELGGNNALIISDKADLTAALASAFFGAVGTAGQRCTSTRRLIIHESVYDTFLAKLVANYQKVKIGDPLDPRTLMGPLIDEQAVTDYEKALRAAREQGGKVLYGGTVLEPLFGRRTFVLPTIVEIANDAGIVQEETFAPILYVMKYRTLAEAIAMHNGVPQGLSSGIFTDSVAEAETFLSCKGSDCGIANVNVGTSGAEIGGAFGGEKETGGGRESGSDAWKAYMRRQTNTINWGGEVHLAQGVEFQV
;
A
#
# COMPACT_ATOMS: atom_id res chain seq x y z
N MET A 1 10.12 -24.66 -7.47
CA MET A 1 8.96 -25.39 -6.93
C MET A 1 8.58 -26.45 -7.95
N ASP A 2 8.40 -27.71 -7.53
CA ASP A 2 7.92 -28.73 -8.46
C ASP A 2 6.38 -28.70 -8.62
N LEU A 3 5.84 -29.54 -9.51
CA LEU A 3 4.40 -29.57 -9.80
C LEU A 3 3.57 -30.02 -8.59
N GLN A 4 4.08 -30.93 -7.76
CA GLN A 4 3.37 -31.43 -6.58
C GLN A 4 3.32 -30.36 -5.50
N GLU A 5 4.45 -29.71 -5.22
CA GLU A 5 4.51 -28.60 -4.26
C GLU A 5 3.57 -27.45 -4.65
N LYS A 6 3.41 -27.18 -5.95
CA LYS A 6 2.47 -26.18 -6.46
C LYS A 6 1.02 -26.62 -6.27
N HIS A 7 0.71 -27.89 -6.58
CA HIS A 7 -0.60 -28.46 -6.35
C HIS A 7 -1.00 -28.35 -4.87
N ASP A 8 -0.12 -28.77 -3.96
CA ASP A 8 -0.35 -28.71 -2.52
C ASP A 8 -0.51 -27.25 -2.03
N LEU A 9 0.28 -26.33 -2.59
CA LEU A 9 0.14 -24.89 -2.31
C LEU A 9 -1.25 -24.36 -2.71
N PHE A 10 -1.71 -24.74 -3.90
CA PHE A 10 -3.00 -24.32 -4.44
C PHE A 10 -4.14 -24.90 -3.60
N GLU A 11 -4.09 -26.20 -3.28
CA GLU A 11 -5.07 -26.86 -2.42
C GLU A 11 -5.16 -26.18 -1.04
N MET A 12 -4.02 -25.90 -0.40
CA MET A 12 -3.98 -25.22 0.90
C MET A 12 -4.64 -23.84 0.90
N LEU A 13 -4.71 -23.16 -0.25
CA LEU A 13 -5.24 -21.81 -0.43
C LEU A 13 -6.61 -21.80 -1.15
N GLY A 14 -7.17 -22.96 -1.46
CA GLY A 14 -8.43 -23.08 -2.21
C GLY A 14 -8.34 -22.53 -3.63
N LEU A 15 -7.18 -22.66 -4.26
CA LEU A 15 -6.93 -22.24 -5.64
C LEU A 15 -7.07 -23.42 -6.60
N GLU A 16 -7.46 -23.10 -7.83
CA GLU A 16 -7.59 -24.03 -8.94
C GLU A 16 -6.86 -23.46 -10.16
N THR A 17 -6.71 -24.25 -11.23
CA THR A 17 -6.09 -23.78 -12.48
C THR A 17 -7.02 -22.88 -13.30
N ARG A 18 -8.34 -22.91 -13.01
CA ARG A 18 -9.35 -22.02 -13.59
C ARG A 18 -10.19 -21.45 -12.47
N LEU A 19 -10.23 -20.13 -12.36
CA LEU A 19 -10.83 -19.42 -11.24
C LEU A 19 -11.84 -18.40 -11.74
N LYS A 20 -12.81 -18.09 -10.88
CA LYS A 20 -13.84 -17.08 -11.13
C LYS A 20 -13.32 -15.71 -10.71
N GLY A 21 -13.63 -14.69 -11.49
CA GLY A 21 -13.18 -13.32 -11.24
C GLY A 21 -14.04 -12.54 -10.25
N ALA A 22 -15.18 -13.07 -9.79
CA ALA A 22 -16.06 -12.37 -8.85
C ALA A 22 -16.57 -13.29 -7.74
N GLY A 23 -16.53 -12.80 -6.51
CA GLY A 23 -17.06 -13.50 -5.34
C GLY A 23 -17.35 -12.55 -4.20
N CYS A 24 -18.30 -12.92 -3.34
CA CYS A 24 -18.61 -12.21 -2.12
C CYS A 24 -18.80 -13.20 -0.97
N GLY A 25 -18.26 -12.86 0.19
CA GLY A 25 -18.50 -13.56 1.43
C GLY A 25 -18.04 -15.01 1.35
N ARG A 26 -18.98 -15.93 1.16
CA ARG A 26 -18.79 -17.37 1.17
C ARG A 26 -18.82 -18.00 -0.23
N GLU A 27 -19.21 -17.23 -1.26
CA GLU A 27 -19.50 -17.76 -2.60
C GLU A 27 -18.77 -17.02 -3.73
N TRP A 28 -18.36 -17.79 -4.74
CA TRP A 28 -17.84 -17.28 -6.01
C TRP A 28 -18.88 -17.40 -7.12
N PHE A 29 -19.15 -16.31 -7.83
CA PHE A 29 -20.18 -16.24 -8.88
C PHE A 29 -19.70 -16.92 -10.17
N ALA A 30 -20.64 -17.38 -10.99
CA ALA A 30 -20.31 -17.68 -12.38
C ALA A 30 -20.00 -16.36 -13.09
N THR A 31 -18.81 -16.26 -13.67
CA THR A 31 -18.35 -15.13 -14.48
C THR A 31 -18.42 -15.51 -15.96
N SER A 32 -18.27 -14.53 -16.85
CA SER A 32 -18.26 -14.80 -18.30
C SER A 32 -17.41 -13.82 -19.10
N GLY A 33 -16.47 -13.12 -18.44
CA GLY A 33 -15.52 -12.25 -19.11
C GLY A 33 -14.36 -13.02 -19.74
N ASP A 34 -13.49 -12.30 -20.45
CA ASP A 34 -12.28 -12.89 -21.02
C ASP A 34 -11.40 -13.51 -19.92
N TYR A 35 -10.63 -14.52 -20.28
CA TYR A 35 -9.65 -15.11 -19.37
C TYR A 35 -8.43 -14.20 -19.23
N LEU A 36 -8.07 -13.94 -17.98
CA LEU A 36 -6.80 -13.37 -17.57
C LEU A 36 -5.82 -14.50 -17.26
N ASP A 37 -4.79 -14.66 -18.10
CA ASP A 37 -3.68 -15.57 -17.84
C ASP A 37 -2.78 -14.98 -16.74
N VAL A 38 -2.53 -15.77 -15.70
CA VAL A 38 -1.67 -15.40 -14.58
C VAL A 38 -0.38 -16.17 -14.68
N CYS A 39 0.72 -15.49 -14.97
CA CYS A 39 2.03 -16.12 -15.16
C CYS A 39 3.01 -15.70 -14.07
N SER A 40 3.92 -16.60 -13.69
CA SER A 40 5.00 -16.27 -12.76
C SER A 40 5.96 -15.24 -13.39
N PRO A 41 6.32 -14.16 -12.68
CA PRO A 41 7.31 -13.20 -13.15
C PRO A 41 8.72 -13.81 -13.26
N THR A 42 8.99 -14.89 -12.52
CA THR A 42 10.27 -15.60 -12.50
C THR A 42 10.47 -16.42 -13.78
N SER A 43 9.55 -17.33 -14.08
CA SER A 43 9.71 -18.33 -15.16
C SER A 43 8.86 -18.05 -16.40
N GLY A 44 7.84 -17.19 -16.30
CA GLY A 44 6.81 -17.06 -17.33
C GLY A 44 5.80 -18.22 -17.36
N GLU A 45 5.92 -19.20 -16.45
CA GLU A 45 4.98 -20.31 -16.34
C GLU A 45 3.55 -19.82 -16.08
N LEU A 46 2.57 -20.34 -16.83
CA LEU A 46 1.15 -20.13 -16.56
C LEU A 46 0.75 -20.84 -15.27
N LEU A 47 0.41 -20.06 -14.24
CA LEU A 47 -0.01 -20.57 -12.93
C LEU A 47 -1.48 -20.97 -12.94
N ALA A 48 -2.35 -20.08 -13.44
CA ALA A 48 -3.79 -20.29 -13.54
C ALA A 48 -4.41 -19.29 -14.53
N ARG A 49 -5.71 -19.46 -14.80
CA ARG A 49 -6.54 -18.50 -15.53
C ARG A 49 -7.67 -18.01 -14.65
N VAL A 50 -7.92 -16.70 -14.66
CA VAL A 50 -9.06 -16.09 -13.99
C VAL A 50 -10.06 -15.61 -15.04
N GLU A 51 -11.26 -16.16 -15.05
CA GLU A 51 -12.36 -15.68 -15.88
C GLU A 51 -12.84 -14.34 -15.34
N GLN A 52 -12.60 -13.25 -16.07
CA GLN A 52 -12.78 -11.91 -15.51
C GLN A 52 -14.25 -11.58 -15.21
N ALA A 53 -14.46 -10.77 -14.18
CA ALA A 53 -15.76 -10.21 -13.83
C ALA A 53 -16.22 -9.17 -14.86
N GLY A 54 -17.49 -9.27 -15.23
CA GLY A 54 -18.19 -8.29 -16.05
C GLY A 54 -18.99 -7.27 -15.23
N GLU A 55 -19.74 -6.41 -15.92
CA GLU A 55 -20.55 -5.37 -15.27
C GLU A 55 -21.67 -5.95 -14.40
N ALA A 56 -22.29 -7.05 -14.85
CA ALA A 56 -23.34 -7.72 -14.09
C ALA A 56 -22.82 -8.30 -12.76
N ASP A 57 -21.59 -8.84 -12.78
CA ASP A 57 -20.93 -9.37 -11.59
C ASP A 57 -20.62 -8.27 -10.58
N TYR A 58 -20.10 -7.13 -11.07
CA TYR A 58 -19.89 -5.95 -10.24
C TYR A 58 -21.20 -5.42 -9.65
N ALA A 59 -22.26 -5.31 -10.45
CA ALA A 59 -23.56 -4.87 -9.99
C ALA A 59 -24.12 -5.79 -8.89
N ARG A 60 -23.96 -7.12 -9.06
CA ARG A 60 -24.33 -8.11 -8.05
C ARG A 60 -23.52 -7.94 -6.76
N ALA A 61 -22.20 -7.81 -6.85
CA ALA A 61 -21.33 -7.60 -5.69
C ALA A 61 -21.72 -6.33 -4.92
N MET A 62 -21.99 -5.24 -5.64
CA MET A 62 -22.42 -3.98 -5.03
C MET A 62 -23.78 -4.08 -4.33
N SER A 63 -24.76 -4.77 -4.94
CA SER A 63 -26.06 -4.99 -4.29
C SER A 63 -25.91 -5.76 -2.97
N LEU A 64 -25.10 -6.82 -2.97
CA LEU A 64 -24.81 -7.59 -1.76
C LEU A 64 -24.08 -6.75 -0.71
N ALA A 65 -23.12 -5.93 -1.11
CA ALA A 65 -22.38 -5.07 -0.17
C ALA A 65 -23.30 -4.03 0.50
N VAL A 66 -24.21 -3.42 -0.26
CA VAL A 66 -25.22 -2.49 0.29
C VAL A 66 -26.17 -3.19 1.25
N GLU A 67 -26.59 -4.42 0.94
CA GLU A 67 -27.42 -5.23 1.82
C GLU A 67 -26.69 -5.60 3.12
N ALA A 68 -25.45 -6.10 3.01
CA ALA A 68 -24.59 -6.45 4.14
C ALA A 68 -24.37 -5.27 5.08
N PHE A 69 -24.22 -4.05 4.54
CA PHE A 69 -24.05 -2.84 5.35
C PHE A 69 -25.20 -2.61 6.32
N GLN A 70 -26.45 -2.93 5.93
CA GLN A 70 -27.64 -2.66 6.77
C GLN A 70 -27.59 -3.40 8.10
N SER A 71 -27.18 -4.67 8.08
CA SER A 71 -27.05 -5.49 9.28
C SER A 71 -25.70 -5.29 9.97
N TRP A 72 -24.60 -5.20 9.21
CA TRP A 72 -23.25 -5.10 9.77
C TRP A 72 -23.02 -3.83 10.58
N ARG A 73 -23.54 -2.67 10.12
CA ARG A 73 -23.38 -1.39 10.82
C ARG A 73 -24.03 -1.38 12.22
N ALA A 74 -25.01 -2.26 12.46
CA ALA A 74 -25.70 -2.42 13.73
C ALA A 74 -24.98 -3.38 14.70
N VAL A 75 -24.02 -4.19 14.21
CA VAL A 75 -23.21 -5.07 15.05
C VAL A 75 -22.26 -4.21 15.90
N PRO A 76 -22.23 -4.35 17.24
CA PRO A 76 -21.34 -3.56 18.09
C PRO A 76 -19.86 -3.66 17.69
N PRO A 77 -19.09 -2.55 17.67
CA PRO A 77 -17.70 -2.56 17.22
C PRO A 77 -16.82 -3.65 17.85
N PRO A 78 -16.88 -3.94 19.17
CA PRO A 78 -16.08 -5.01 19.76
C PRO A 78 -16.38 -6.41 19.21
N LYS A 79 -17.64 -6.68 18.78
CA LYS A 79 -18.00 -7.95 18.13
C LYS A 79 -17.45 -8.01 16.70
N ARG A 80 -17.41 -6.87 16.00
CA ARG A 80 -16.75 -6.76 14.70
C ARG A 80 -15.24 -7.00 14.83
N GLY A 81 -14.63 -6.47 15.89
CA GLY A 81 -13.23 -6.72 16.25
C GLY A 81 -12.93 -8.20 16.48
N ASP A 82 -13.82 -8.97 17.11
CA ASP A 82 -13.61 -10.41 17.28
C ASP A 82 -13.62 -11.17 15.94
N ILE A 83 -14.44 -10.77 14.98
CA ILE A 83 -14.38 -11.33 13.61
C ILE A 83 -13.02 -11.05 12.98
N VAL A 84 -12.52 -9.81 13.08
CA VAL A 84 -11.20 -9.45 12.54
C VAL A 84 -10.06 -10.21 13.23
N ARG A 85 -10.15 -10.45 14.55
CA ARG A 85 -9.22 -11.32 15.28
C ARG A 85 -9.21 -12.75 14.72
N GLN A 86 -10.38 -13.30 14.40
CA GLN A 86 -10.48 -14.63 13.80
C GLN A 86 -9.88 -14.67 12.39
N ILE A 87 -10.01 -13.60 11.61
CA ILE A 87 -9.30 -13.45 10.31
C ILE A 87 -7.78 -13.49 10.54
N GLY A 88 -7.26 -12.73 11.51
CA GLY A 88 -5.84 -12.77 11.87
C GLY A 88 -5.35 -14.16 12.28
N ALA A 89 -6.18 -14.93 12.99
CA ALA A 89 -5.88 -16.32 13.34
C ALA A 89 -5.82 -17.23 12.09
N ALA A 90 -6.80 -17.13 11.19
CA ALA A 90 -6.82 -17.91 9.95
C ALA A 90 -5.64 -17.57 9.02
N LEU A 91 -5.27 -16.29 8.93
CA LEU A 91 -4.08 -15.84 8.21
C LEU A 91 -2.79 -16.42 8.83
N ARG A 92 -2.72 -16.49 10.16
CA ARG A 92 -1.57 -17.07 10.88
C ARG A 92 -1.39 -18.56 10.56
N GLU A 93 -2.49 -19.32 10.47
CA GLU A 93 -2.47 -20.73 10.04
C GLU A 93 -1.98 -20.90 8.59
N LYS A 94 -2.29 -19.94 7.71
CA LYS A 94 -1.97 -20.00 6.28
C LYS A 94 -0.75 -19.17 5.88
N LYS A 95 -0.03 -18.58 6.84
CA LYS A 95 1.06 -17.62 6.59
C LYS A 95 2.11 -18.15 5.62
N SER A 96 2.57 -19.38 5.84
CA SER A 96 3.61 -20.01 5.01
C SER A 96 3.13 -20.18 3.56
N ALA A 97 1.91 -20.68 3.37
CA ALA A 97 1.32 -20.89 2.05
C ALA A 97 1.10 -19.56 1.33
N LEU A 98 0.41 -18.60 1.97
CA LEU A 98 0.13 -17.32 1.33
C LEU A 98 1.41 -16.53 1.02
N GLY A 99 2.42 -16.56 1.91
CA GLY A 99 3.71 -15.93 1.65
C GLY A 99 4.47 -16.54 0.46
N ARG A 100 4.44 -17.87 0.30
CA ARG A 100 4.99 -18.53 -0.89
C ARG A 100 4.24 -18.15 -2.16
N LEU A 101 2.91 -18.03 -2.10
CA LEU A 101 2.10 -17.58 -3.25
C LEU A 101 2.45 -16.14 -3.64
N VAL A 102 2.59 -15.23 -2.67
CA VAL A 102 3.03 -13.85 -2.92
C VAL A 102 4.38 -13.85 -3.64
N SER A 103 5.35 -14.65 -3.20
CA SER A 103 6.63 -14.77 -3.90
C SER A 103 6.52 -15.36 -5.30
N LEU A 104 5.65 -16.36 -5.49
CA LEU A 104 5.46 -17.04 -6.77
C LEU A 104 4.78 -16.16 -7.83
N GLU A 105 3.78 -15.36 -7.42
CA GLU A 105 2.95 -14.54 -8.30
C GLU A 105 3.47 -13.11 -8.45
N MET A 106 3.95 -12.48 -7.37
CA MET A 106 4.47 -11.10 -7.42
C MET A 106 5.98 -11.05 -7.72
N GLY A 107 6.75 -12.04 -7.27
CA GLY A 107 8.20 -12.13 -7.52
C GLY A 107 9.10 -11.60 -6.40
N LYS A 108 8.54 -11.14 -5.27
CA LYS A 108 9.35 -10.77 -4.09
C LYS A 108 9.92 -11.99 -3.38
N ILE A 109 11.06 -11.83 -2.72
CA ILE A 109 11.72 -12.94 -2.01
C ILE A 109 10.83 -13.51 -0.89
N LEU A 110 11.01 -14.79 -0.56
CA LEU A 110 10.15 -15.53 0.38
C LEU A 110 10.00 -14.84 1.73
N THR A 111 11.08 -14.29 2.28
CA THR A 111 11.04 -13.57 3.56
C THR A 111 10.15 -12.33 3.51
N GLU A 112 10.13 -11.61 2.39
CA GLU A 112 9.22 -10.48 2.19
C GLU A 112 7.78 -10.94 1.96
N GLY A 113 7.54 -12.04 1.24
CA GLY A 113 6.20 -12.63 1.10
C GLY A 113 5.61 -13.04 2.46
N LEU A 114 6.42 -13.69 3.30
CA LEU A 114 6.03 -14.05 4.67
C LEU A 114 5.85 -12.83 5.57
N GLY A 115 6.70 -11.80 5.39
CA GLY A 115 6.60 -10.52 6.08
C GLY A 115 5.30 -9.81 5.75
N GLU A 116 4.91 -9.75 4.48
CA GLU A 116 3.67 -9.12 4.04
C GLU A 116 2.44 -9.77 4.68
N VAL A 117 2.40 -11.10 4.77
CA VAL A 117 1.30 -11.80 5.47
C VAL A 117 1.36 -11.56 6.98
N GLN A 118 2.55 -11.36 7.55
CA GLN A 118 2.67 -10.96 8.96
C GLN A 118 2.04 -9.59 9.19
N GLU A 119 2.23 -8.63 8.29
CA GLU A 119 1.59 -7.31 8.41
C GLU A 119 0.05 -7.41 8.38
N MET A 120 -0.51 -8.33 7.59
CA MET A 120 -1.96 -8.61 7.61
C MET A 120 -2.44 -9.13 8.97
N ILE A 121 -1.63 -9.97 9.61
CA ILE A 121 -1.94 -10.54 10.93
C ILE A 121 -1.87 -9.43 11.99
N ASP A 122 -0.83 -8.61 11.94
CA ASP A 122 -0.57 -7.58 12.94
C ASP A 122 -1.61 -6.45 12.87
N ILE A 123 -2.07 -6.07 11.66
CA ILE A 123 -3.17 -5.10 11.53
C ILE A 123 -4.50 -5.66 12.05
N CYS A 124 -4.74 -6.97 11.94
CA CYS A 124 -5.94 -7.58 12.54
C CYS A 124 -5.91 -7.46 14.07
N ASP A 125 -4.75 -7.70 14.69
CA ASP A 125 -4.57 -7.58 16.13
C ASP A 125 -4.67 -6.11 16.60
N PHE A 126 -4.13 -5.16 15.81
CA PHE A 126 -4.32 -3.72 16.04
C PHE A 126 -5.80 -3.31 15.93
N ALA A 127 -6.49 -3.75 14.88
CA ALA A 127 -7.90 -3.43 14.63
C ALA A 127 -8.82 -4.02 15.72
N LEU A 128 -8.48 -5.18 16.28
CA LEU A 128 -9.16 -5.73 17.46
C LEU A 128 -9.10 -4.75 18.63
N GLY A 129 -7.92 -4.21 18.95
CA GLY A 129 -7.76 -3.18 19.98
C GLY A 129 -8.57 -1.92 19.66
N LEU A 130 -8.44 -1.43 18.42
CA LEU A 130 -9.14 -0.25 17.91
C LEU A 130 -10.67 -0.37 18.01
N SER A 131 -11.22 -1.57 17.85
CA SER A 131 -12.66 -1.82 17.94
C SER A 131 -13.28 -1.41 19.30
N ARG A 132 -12.46 -1.15 20.32
CA ARG A 132 -12.87 -0.67 21.64
C ARG A 132 -12.57 0.82 21.87
N THR A 133 -11.92 1.48 20.93
CA THR A 133 -11.45 2.88 21.06
C THR A 133 -11.97 3.80 19.94
N LEU A 134 -12.82 3.31 19.03
CA LEU A 134 -13.59 4.11 18.07
C LEU A 134 -14.49 5.12 18.81
N SER A 135 -13.93 6.28 19.15
CA SER A 135 -14.51 7.25 20.07
C SER A 135 -14.34 8.68 19.56
N GLY A 136 -15.24 9.55 19.99
CA GLY A 136 -15.16 11.00 19.82
C GLY A 136 -15.23 11.70 21.19
N PRO A 137 -14.78 12.96 21.27
CA PRO A 137 -14.82 13.71 22.53
C PRO A 137 -16.25 14.04 22.97
N THR A 138 -16.43 14.13 24.30
CA THR A 138 -17.54 14.89 24.88
C THR A 138 -17.06 16.32 25.12
N LEU A 139 -17.88 17.29 24.74
CA LEU A 139 -17.52 18.71 24.76
C LEU A 139 -18.45 19.45 25.73
N GLN A 140 -17.93 20.48 26.38
CA GLN A 140 -18.74 21.34 27.25
C GLN A 140 -19.58 22.28 26.38
N SER A 141 -20.90 22.24 26.56
CA SER A 141 -21.79 23.18 25.88
C SER A 141 -21.72 24.54 26.57
N GLU A 142 -21.71 25.61 25.78
CA GLU A 142 -21.91 26.98 26.29
C GLU A 142 -23.36 27.25 26.75
N ARG A 143 -24.30 26.34 26.45
CA ARG A 143 -25.73 26.48 26.74
C ARG A 143 -26.08 25.71 28.02
N PRO A 144 -26.88 26.30 28.93
CA PRO A 144 -27.41 25.57 30.09
C PRO A 144 -28.21 24.34 29.65
N MET A 145 -28.13 23.25 30.41
CA MET A 145 -28.92 22.03 30.18
C MET A 145 -28.74 21.40 28.78
N HIS A 146 -27.54 21.56 28.21
CA HIS A 146 -27.16 20.95 26.94
C HIS A 146 -25.93 20.06 27.11
N ARG A 147 -25.91 18.94 26.39
CA ARG A 147 -24.72 18.10 26.21
C ARG A 147 -24.26 18.17 24.76
N MET A 148 -22.98 18.45 24.56
CA MET A 148 -22.35 18.41 23.24
C MET A 148 -21.39 17.21 23.15
N MET A 149 -21.41 16.50 22.03
CA MET A 149 -20.50 15.37 21.79
C MET A 149 -20.23 15.18 20.31
N GLU A 150 -19.12 14.51 20.01
CA GLU A 150 -18.79 14.03 18.69
C GLU A 150 -19.01 12.51 18.62
N GLN A 151 -19.74 12.07 17.61
CA GLN A 151 -19.97 10.66 17.30
C GLN A 151 -19.35 10.28 15.96
N TRP A 152 -18.98 9.02 15.83
CA TRP A 152 -18.46 8.42 14.62
C TRP A 152 -19.35 7.26 14.20
N HIS A 153 -19.78 7.28 12.93
CA HIS A 153 -20.68 6.27 12.39
C HIS A 153 -20.07 5.59 11.15
N PRO A 154 -20.37 4.31 10.91
CA PRO A 154 -20.00 3.62 9.67
C PRO A 154 -20.40 4.45 8.45
N LEU A 155 -19.52 4.48 7.44
CA LEU A 155 -19.67 5.32 6.27
C LEU A 155 -20.52 4.66 5.18
N GLY A 156 -20.38 3.34 4.97
CA GLY A 156 -20.99 2.59 3.88
C GLY A 156 -19.99 1.63 3.23
N PRO A 157 -20.36 0.88 2.17
CA PRO A 157 -19.42 0.02 1.47
C PRO A 157 -18.18 0.78 0.96
N ILE A 158 -16.98 0.28 1.25
CA ILE A 158 -15.71 0.90 0.89
C ILE A 158 -15.15 0.22 -0.35
N GLY A 159 -14.81 1.01 -1.37
CA GLY A 159 -14.11 0.50 -2.53
C GLY A 159 -12.60 0.48 -2.27
N VAL A 160 -11.95 -0.66 -2.47
CA VAL A 160 -10.50 -0.80 -2.31
C VAL A 160 -9.87 -1.22 -3.64
N ILE A 161 -8.92 -0.45 -4.15
CA ILE A 161 -8.15 -0.73 -5.37
C ILE A 161 -6.67 -0.88 -4.99
N THR A 162 -6.09 -2.06 -5.21
CA THR A 162 -4.70 -2.33 -4.80
C THR A 162 -3.73 -2.50 -5.96
N ALA A 163 -2.47 -2.14 -5.72
CA ALA A 163 -1.36 -2.36 -6.63
C ALA A 163 -0.85 -3.81 -6.58
N PHE A 164 0.06 -4.16 -7.50
CA PHE A 164 0.61 -5.52 -7.60
C PHE A 164 1.67 -5.83 -6.55
N ASN A 165 2.34 -4.80 -6.01
CA ASN A 165 3.61 -4.97 -5.30
C ASN A 165 3.44 -5.33 -3.83
N PHE A 166 2.30 -5.00 -3.23
CA PHE A 166 1.84 -5.47 -1.93
C PHE A 166 0.41 -6.01 -2.10
N PRO A 167 0.27 -7.18 -2.75
CA PRO A 167 -1.03 -7.67 -3.20
C PRO A 167 -1.97 -8.07 -2.07
N VAL A 168 -1.48 -8.25 -0.83
CA VAL A 168 -2.30 -8.67 0.31
C VAL A 168 -2.25 -7.71 1.50
N ALA A 169 -1.12 -7.05 1.78
CA ALA A 169 -1.00 -6.14 2.93
C ALA A 169 -1.89 -4.90 2.79
N VAL A 170 -1.83 -4.20 1.65
CA VAL A 170 -2.61 -2.96 1.43
C VAL A 170 -4.11 -3.22 1.57
N TRP A 171 -4.61 -4.33 1.00
CA TRP A 171 -6.00 -4.73 1.19
C TRP A 171 -6.29 -4.97 2.67
N SER A 172 -5.42 -5.68 3.39
CA SER A 172 -5.65 -5.99 4.81
C SER A 172 -5.67 -4.75 5.70
N TRP A 173 -4.84 -3.73 5.40
CA TRP A 173 -4.85 -2.46 6.14
C TRP A 173 -6.18 -1.74 6.00
N ASN A 174 -6.74 -1.72 4.79
CA ASN A 174 -8.04 -1.14 4.54
C ASN A 174 -9.17 -1.99 5.12
N ALA A 175 -9.15 -3.30 4.88
CA ALA A 175 -10.24 -4.19 5.21
C ALA A 175 -10.40 -4.38 6.71
N ALA A 176 -9.29 -4.55 7.45
CA ALA A 176 -9.35 -4.67 8.91
C ALA A 176 -9.98 -3.43 9.54
N LEU A 177 -9.57 -2.22 9.13
CA LEU A 177 -10.13 -0.96 9.61
C LEU A 177 -11.59 -0.79 9.18
N ALA A 178 -11.93 -1.01 7.92
CA ALA A 178 -13.30 -0.91 7.41
C ALA A 178 -14.24 -1.86 8.16
N PHE A 179 -13.86 -3.13 8.34
CA PHE A 179 -14.69 -4.10 9.05
C PHE A 179 -14.95 -3.70 10.50
N VAL A 180 -13.93 -3.23 11.25
CA VAL A 180 -14.15 -2.77 12.63
C VAL A 180 -14.91 -1.44 12.68
N CYS A 181 -14.75 -0.56 11.69
CA CYS A 181 -15.53 0.67 11.53
C CYS A 181 -16.99 0.41 11.18
N GLY A 182 -17.32 -0.77 10.65
CA GLY A 182 -18.69 -1.21 10.36
C GLY A 182 -19.05 -1.19 8.88
N ASP A 183 -18.05 -1.25 8.00
CA ASP A 183 -18.17 -1.02 6.57
C ASP A 183 -17.79 -2.28 5.77
N PRO A 184 -18.64 -2.72 4.82
CA PRO A 184 -18.28 -3.74 3.84
C PRO A 184 -17.17 -3.29 2.91
N VAL A 185 -16.44 -4.25 2.33
CA VAL A 185 -15.33 -3.98 1.40
C VAL A 185 -15.62 -4.58 0.04
N VAL A 186 -15.46 -3.78 -1.01
CA VAL A 186 -15.47 -4.23 -2.41
C VAL A 186 -14.08 -4.01 -2.98
N TRP A 187 -13.35 -5.12 -3.16
CA TRP A 187 -11.95 -5.12 -3.55
C TRP A 187 -11.79 -5.40 -5.05
N LYS A 188 -11.08 -4.49 -5.73
CA LYS A 188 -10.58 -4.68 -7.09
C LYS A 188 -9.05 -4.78 -7.05
N PRO A 189 -8.47 -5.99 -7.02
CA PRO A 189 -7.02 -6.16 -6.99
C PRO A 189 -6.36 -5.81 -8.33
N SER A 190 -5.04 -5.68 -8.30
CA SER A 190 -4.22 -5.65 -9.52
C SER A 190 -4.42 -6.91 -10.35
N SER A 191 -4.57 -6.74 -11.67
CA SER A 191 -4.63 -7.86 -12.61
C SER A 191 -3.29 -8.63 -12.75
N LYS A 192 -2.21 -8.14 -12.14
CA LYS A 192 -0.92 -8.85 -12.12
C LYS A 192 -0.83 -9.88 -10.98
N THR A 193 -1.67 -9.76 -9.96
CA THR A 193 -1.62 -10.62 -8.76
C THR A 193 -3.01 -11.06 -8.26
N PRO A 194 -3.90 -11.56 -9.14
CA PRO A 194 -5.26 -11.94 -8.74
C PRO A 194 -5.32 -13.20 -7.85
N LEU A 195 -4.36 -14.12 -7.91
CA LEU A 195 -4.37 -15.35 -7.11
C LEU A 195 -4.15 -15.05 -5.64
N CYS A 196 -3.25 -14.12 -5.31
CA CYS A 196 -3.09 -13.60 -3.96
C CYS A 196 -4.41 -13.07 -3.40
N ALA A 197 -5.20 -12.36 -4.22
CA ALA A 197 -6.48 -11.81 -3.82
C ALA A 197 -7.54 -12.88 -3.59
N ILE A 198 -7.63 -13.86 -4.49
CA ILE A 198 -8.53 -15.02 -4.35
C ILE A 198 -8.18 -15.82 -3.10
N ALA A 199 -6.89 -16.10 -2.87
CA ALA A 199 -6.42 -16.82 -1.70
C ALA A 199 -6.73 -16.08 -0.40
N ALA A 200 -6.48 -14.77 -0.32
CA ALA A 200 -6.83 -13.95 0.84
C ALA A 200 -8.35 -13.96 1.09
N GLN A 201 -9.16 -13.81 0.03
CA GLN A 201 -10.61 -13.89 0.14
C GLN A 201 -11.08 -15.27 0.62
N ASN A 202 -10.51 -16.36 0.11
CA ASN A 202 -10.86 -17.72 0.55
C ASN A 202 -10.60 -17.93 2.06
N ILE A 203 -9.50 -17.40 2.58
CA ILE A 203 -9.18 -17.44 4.01
C ILE A 203 -10.22 -16.67 4.83
N VAL A 204 -10.61 -15.47 4.38
CA VAL A 204 -11.69 -14.68 5.01
C VAL A 204 -13.04 -15.39 4.92
N SER A 205 -13.35 -15.99 3.78
CA SER A 205 -14.59 -16.73 3.52
C SER A 205 -14.81 -17.85 4.53
N GLU A 206 -13.74 -18.53 4.97
CA GLU A 206 -13.82 -19.56 6.00
C GLU A 206 -14.31 -18.99 7.34
N VAL A 207 -13.76 -17.86 7.78
CA VAL A 207 -14.20 -17.17 9.00
C VAL A 207 -15.65 -16.71 8.87
N PHE A 208 -16.02 -16.17 7.70
CA PHE A 208 -17.38 -15.67 7.45
C PHE A 208 -18.40 -16.81 7.46
N ARG A 209 -18.05 -17.98 6.92
CA ARG A 209 -18.89 -19.19 6.94
C ARG A 209 -19.13 -19.70 8.36
N ARG A 210 -18.07 -19.77 9.18
CA ARG A 210 -18.16 -20.21 10.58
C ARG A 210 -19.03 -19.30 11.45
N ASN A 211 -19.10 -18.01 11.12
CA ASN A 211 -19.86 -17.01 11.90
C ASN A 211 -21.21 -16.61 11.27
N GLY A 212 -21.57 -17.16 10.10
CA GLY A 212 -22.82 -16.82 9.41
C GLY A 212 -22.92 -15.34 9.01
N LEU A 213 -21.80 -14.74 8.58
CA LEU A 213 -21.77 -13.31 8.23
C LEU A 213 -22.44 -13.02 6.88
N PRO A 214 -22.95 -11.79 6.66
CA PRO A 214 -23.56 -11.40 5.39
C PRO A 214 -22.60 -11.57 4.21
N GLU A 215 -23.11 -12.06 3.07
CA GLU A 215 -22.28 -12.35 1.90
C GLU A 215 -21.50 -11.11 1.41
N GLY A 216 -22.18 -9.96 1.32
CA GLY A 216 -21.57 -8.74 0.80
C GLY A 216 -20.54 -8.07 1.70
N LEU A 217 -20.21 -8.65 2.88
CA LEU A 217 -19.27 -8.01 3.81
C LEU A 217 -17.86 -7.88 3.22
N SER A 218 -17.42 -8.85 2.41
CA SER A 218 -16.16 -8.79 1.65
C SER A 218 -16.41 -9.32 0.25
N CYS A 219 -16.20 -8.49 -0.77
CA CYS A 219 -16.35 -8.85 -2.17
C CYS A 219 -15.04 -8.64 -2.92
N VAL A 220 -14.73 -9.52 -3.87
CA VAL A 220 -13.61 -9.41 -4.80
C VAL A 220 -14.15 -9.35 -6.22
N VAL A 221 -13.68 -8.37 -7.02
CA VAL A 221 -14.07 -8.17 -8.41
C VAL A 221 -12.83 -7.96 -9.29
N ILE A 222 -12.36 -9.03 -9.91
CA ILE A 222 -11.20 -9.09 -10.81
C ILE A 222 -11.67 -8.86 -12.24
N GLY A 223 -11.51 -7.63 -12.71
CA GLY A 223 -11.83 -7.26 -14.09
C GLY A 223 -10.98 -6.11 -14.59
N ARG A 224 -11.06 -5.82 -15.90
CA ARG A 224 -10.24 -4.80 -16.56
C ARG A 224 -10.38 -3.44 -15.87
N GLY A 225 -9.26 -2.71 -15.74
CA GLY A 225 -9.23 -1.36 -15.17
C GLY A 225 -10.22 -0.41 -15.86
N SER A 226 -10.21 -0.41 -17.20
CA SER A 226 -11.06 0.43 -18.04
C SER A 226 -12.56 0.14 -17.96
N ALA A 227 -12.97 -0.99 -17.36
CA ALA A 227 -14.37 -1.35 -17.19
C ALA A 227 -14.74 -1.32 -15.70
N ILE A 228 -14.27 -2.32 -14.94
CA ILE A 228 -14.60 -2.45 -13.51
C ILE A 228 -14.00 -1.31 -12.69
N GLY A 229 -12.77 -0.88 -13.00
CA GLY A 229 -12.12 0.21 -12.27
C GLY A 229 -12.84 1.55 -12.45
N GLU A 230 -13.08 1.98 -13.70
CA GLU A 230 -13.81 3.22 -13.99
C GLU A 230 -15.24 3.19 -13.45
N ARG A 231 -15.94 2.05 -13.56
CA ARG A 231 -17.28 1.89 -12.97
C ARG A 231 -17.26 2.06 -11.46
N MET A 232 -16.29 1.43 -10.78
CA MET A 232 -16.16 1.46 -9.33
C MET A 232 -15.90 2.88 -8.80
N ILE A 233 -15.03 3.65 -9.44
CA ILE A 233 -14.71 5.01 -8.99
C ILE A 233 -15.88 5.99 -9.23
N ALA A 234 -16.72 5.72 -10.23
CA ALA A 234 -17.92 6.50 -10.54
C ALA A 234 -19.16 6.10 -9.71
N ASP A 235 -19.13 4.99 -8.95
CA ASP A 235 -20.32 4.47 -8.26
C ASP A 235 -20.66 5.28 -6.99
N PRO A 236 -21.82 5.95 -6.92
CA PRO A 236 -22.21 6.77 -5.76
C PRO A 236 -22.52 5.94 -4.51
N ARG A 237 -22.68 4.61 -4.64
CA ARG A 237 -22.90 3.71 -3.50
C ARG A 237 -21.63 3.45 -2.69
N LEU A 238 -20.46 3.81 -3.24
CA LEU A 238 -19.16 3.74 -2.58
C LEU A 238 -18.76 5.14 -2.07
N PRO A 239 -19.10 5.50 -0.82
CA PRO A 239 -18.77 6.81 -0.25
C PRO A 239 -17.27 7.05 -0.08
N LEU A 240 -16.46 5.99 -0.04
CA LEU A 240 -15.01 6.05 0.01
C LEU A 240 -14.39 5.09 -1.01
N ILE A 241 -13.41 5.60 -1.77
CA ILE A 241 -12.49 4.79 -2.57
C ILE A 241 -11.09 4.91 -1.96
N SER A 242 -10.57 3.82 -1.44
CA SER A 242 -9.14 3.70 -1.15
C SER A 242 -8.43 3.12 -2.36
N ALA A 243 -7.42 3.83 -2.85
CA ALA A 243 -6.70 3.45 -4.05
C ALA A 243 -5.19 3.59 -3.88
N THR A 244 -4.50 2.48 -4.12
CA THR A 244 -3.05 2.39 -4.10
C THR A 244 -2.52 2.09 -5.49
N GLY A 245 -1.60 2.90 -6.00
CA GLY A 245 -1.00 2.70 -7.32
C GLY A 245 -0.30 3.93 -7.88
N SER A 246 -0.23 4.06 -9.20
CA SER A 246 0.50 5.18 -9.81
C SER A 246 -0.18 6.53 -9.56
N THR A 247 0.60 7.61 -9.48
CA THR A 247 0.07 8.99 -9.40
C THR A 247 -0.89 9.34 -10.54
N ARG A 248 -0.61 8.88 -11.77
CA ARG A 248 -1.52 9.06 -12.93
C ARG A 248 -2.90 8.46 -12.66
N MET A 249 -2.94 7.25 -12.11
CA MET A 249 -4.19 6.59 -11.71
C MET A 249 -4.88 7.39 -10.61
N GLY A 250 -4.17 7.78 -9.56
CA GLY A 250 -4.73 8.53 -8.43
C GLY A 250 -5.34 9.88 -8.84
N LYS A 251 -4.70 10.63 -9.73
CA LYS A 251 -5.25 11.89 -10.27
C LYS A 251 -6.61 11.68 -10.94
N ARG A 252 -6.74 10.61 -11.75
CA ARG A 252 -8.02 10.23 -12.37
C ARG A 252 -9.08 9.84 -11.34
N ILE A 253 -8.70 9.06 -10.32
CA ILE A 253 -9.63 8.66 -9.26
C ILE A 253 -10.11 9.88 -8.48
N GLY A 254 -9.20 10.77 -8.08
CA GLY A 254 -9.54 12.01 -7.38
C GLY A 254 -10.50 12.90 -8.17
N GLU A 255 -10.29 13.03 -9.48
CA GLU A 255 -11.20 13.75 -10.39
C GLU A 255 -12.62 13.15 -10.36
N VAL A 256 -12.75 11.84 -10.62
CA VAL A 256 -14.06 11.18 -10.78
C VAL A 256 -14.80 11.09 -9.45
N VAL A 257 -14.10 10.73 -8.37
CA VAL A 257 -14.71 10.59 -7.04
C VAL A 257 -15.07 11.97 -6.48
N GLY A 258 -14.21 12.98 -6.69
CA GLY A 258 -14.48 14.36 -6.29
C GLY A 258 -15.69 14.96 -7.01
N ALA A 259 -15.88 14.65 -8.30
CA ALA A 259 -17.05 15.11 -9.07
C ALA A 259 -18.39 14.64 -8.50
N ARG A 260 -18.41 13.49 -7.79
CA ARG A 260 -19.59 12.96 -7.09
C ARG A 260 -19.56 13.19 -5.56
N LEU A 261 -18.67 14.04 -5.07
CA LEU A 261 -18.47 14.36 -3.65
C LEU A 261 -18.21 13.11 -2.77
N GLY A 262 -17.61 12.08 -3.34
CA GLY A 262 -17.10 10.93 -2.59
C GLY A 262 -15.78 11.27 -1.90
N ARG A 263 -15.35 10.41 -0.97
CA ARG A 263 -14.04 10.50 -0.34
C ARG A 263 -13.03 9.60 -1.03
N THR A 264 -11.76 9.97 -0.93
CA THR A 264 -10.65 9.13 -1.37
C THR A 264 -9.61 8.97 -0.26
N ILE A 265 -9.03 7.79 -0.15
CA ILE A 265 -7.69 7.58 0.42
C ILE A 265 -6.79 7.28 -0.78
N LEU A 266 -5.83 8.16 -1.05
CA LEU A 266 -4.93 8.02 -2.19
C LEU A 266 -3.52 7.76 -1.68
N GLU A 267 -3.02 6.55 -1.95
CA GLU A 267 -1.68 6.08 -1.61
C GLU A 267 -0.88 5.84 -2.90
N LEU A 268 -0.24 6.90 -3.39
CA LEU A 268 0.31 6.93 -4.75
C LEU A 268 1.84 6.78 -4.77
N GLY A 269 2.46 7.18 -5.89
CA GLY A 269 3.88 7.00 -6.14
C GLY A 269 4.78 7.71 -5.11
N GLY A 270 5.98 7.17 -4.94
CA GLY A 270 7.01 7.69 -4.04
C GLY A 270 8.34 7.86 -4.76
N ASN A 271 8.97 9.03 -4.61
CA ASN A 271 10.34 9.28 -5.08
C ASN A 271 11.26 9.56 -3.89
N ASN A 272 11.37 8.54 -3.04
CA ASN A 272 11.91 8.64 -1.69
C ASN A 272 13.42 8.87 -1.72
N ALA A 273 13.90 9.76 -0.86
CA ALA A 273 15.32 10.04 -0.70
C ALA A 273 15.84 9.64 0.67
N LEU A 274 17.11 9.25 0.69
CA LEU A 274 17.89 9.08 1.91
C LEU A 274 19.06 10.08 1.90
N ILE A 275 19.14 10.91 2.94
CA ILE A 275 20.22 11.89 3.14
C ILE A 275 21.28 11.27 4.04
N ILE A 276 22.55 11.31 3.64
CA ILE A 276 23.67 10.81 4.43
C ILE A 276 24.53 11.99 4.88
N SER A 277 24.53 12.27 6.18
CA SER A 277 25.36 13.29 6.82
C SER A 277 26.84 12.88 6.91
N ASP A 278 27.73 13.85 7.05
CA ASP A 278 29.13 13.61 7.43
C ASP A 278 29.28 13.10 8.87
N LYS A 279 28.23 13.25 9.68
CA LYS A 279 28.11 12.77 11.06
C LYS A 279 27.33 11.46 11.18
N ALA A 280 27.09 10.77 10.07
CA ALA A 280 26.34 9.52 10.06
C ALA A 280 27.19 8.33 10.51
N ASP A 281 26.57 7.36 11.18
CA ASP A 281 27.06 5.98 11.14
C ASP A 281 26.94 5.44 9.71
N LEU A 282 28.07 5.50 8.98
CA LEU A 282 28.15 5.06 7.59
C LEU A 282 27.86 3.56 7.43
N THR A 283 28.00 2.74 8.47
CA THR A 283 27.72 1.30 8.41
C THR A 283 26.20 1.06 8.37
N ALA A 284 25.47 1.65 9.32
CA ALA A 284 24.01 1.58 9.36
C ALA A 284 23.36 2.24 8.13
N ALA A 285 23.89 3.39 7.72
CA ALA A 285 23.48 4.09 6.51
C ALA A 285 23.66 3.25 5.24
N LEU A 286 24.81 2.56 5.10
CA LEU A 286 25.11 1.72 3.95
C LEU A 286 24.15 0.53 3.85
N ALA A 287 23.89 -0.14 4.97
CA ALA A 287 22.95 -1.26 5.02
C ALA A 287 21.53 -0.82 4.64
N SER A 288 21.10 0.33 5.17
CA SER A 288 19.77 0.88 4.92
C SER A 288 19.59 1.37 3.48
N ALA A 289 20.58 2.05 2.92
CA ALA A 289 20.57 2.47 1.51
C ALA A 289 20.52 1.27 0.56
N PHE A 290 21.34 0.25 0.83
CA PHE A 290 21.37 -1.00 0.04
C PHE A 290 20.02 -1.72 0.08
N PHE A 291 19.47 -1.98 1.27
CA PHE A 291 18.18 -2.66 1.40
C PHE A 291 17.03 -1.86 0.80
N GLY A 292 16.98 -0.55 1.04
CA GLY A 292 15.91 0.32 0.53
C GLY A 292 15.88 0.42 -0.98
N ALA A 293 17.03 0.34 -1.66
CA ALA A 293 17.12 0.44 -3.12
C ALA A 293 16.98 -0.92 -3.83
N VAL A 294 17.54 -2.00 -3.26
CA VAL A 294 17.57 -3.34 -3.88
C VAL A 294 16.36 -4.19 -3.48
N GLY A 295 15.84 -4.00 -2.28
CA GLY A 295 14.70 -4.76 -1.73
C GLY A 295 13.50 -4.74 -2.67
N THR A 296 12.83 -5.90 -2.82
CA THR A 296 11.72 -6.09 -3.76
C THR A 296 12.06 -5.68 -5.22
N ALA A 297 13.33 -5.73 -5.61
CA ALA A 297 13.80 -5.22 -6.91
C ALA A 297 13.39 -3.76 -7.19
N GLY A 298 13.37 -2.90 -6.16
CA GLY A 298 13.01 -1.48 -6.29
C GLY A 298 11.51 -1.22 -6.53
N GLN A 299 10.66 -2.24 -6.34
CA GLN A 299 9.22 -2.19 -6.58
C GLN A 299 8.41 -1.95 -5.29
N ARG A 300 8.96 -1.22 -4.31
CA ARG A 300 8.17 -0.68 -3.20
C ARG A 300 7.79 0.76 -3.51
N CYS A 301 6.63 1.20 -3.04
CA CYS A 301 6.32 2.64 -3.03
C CYS A 301 7.35 3.40 -2.18
N THR A 302 7.88 2.76 -1.13
CA THR A 302 8.91 3.28 -0.21
C THR A 302 10.36 3.00 -0.63
N SER A 303 10.62 2.45 -1.82
CA SER A 303 11.99 2.17 -2.27
C SER A 303 12.84 3.44 -2.29
N THR A 304 14.08 3.37 -1.82
CA THR A 304 15.04 4.48 -1.91
C THR A 304 15.42 4.66 -3.38
N ARG A 305 15.03 5.79 -3.97
CA ARG A 305 15.33 6.10 -5.38
C ARG A 305 16.41 7.16 -5.52
N ARG A 306 16.55 8.03 -4.52
CA ARG A 306 17.54 9.10 -4.47
C ARG A 306 18.39 8.95 -3.21
N LEU A 307 19.70 9.12 -3.36
CA LEU A 307 20.66 9.09 -2.25
C LEU A 307 21.48 10.38 -2.31
N ILE A 308 21.29 11.22 -1.30
CA ILE A 308 21.85 12.58 -1.22
C ILE A 308 22.95 12.54 -0.16
N ILE A 309 24.22 12.50 -0.57
CA ILE A 309 25.35 12.19 0.32
C ILE A 309 26.24 13.42 0.50
N HIS A 310 26.66 13.69 1.73
CA HIS A 310 27.52 14.83 2.01
C HIS A 310 28.88 14.66 1.31
N GLU A 311 29.41 15.73 0.72
CA GLU A 311 30.60 15.66 -0.14
C GLU A 311 31.83 15.05 0.54
N SER A 312 31.99 15.23 1.85
CA SER A 312 33.13 14.71 2.62
C SER A 312 33.15 13.18 2.77
N VAL A 313 31.99 12.51 2.69
CA VAL A 313 31.87 11.05 2.83
C VAL A 313 31.46 10.35 1.53
N TYR A 314 31.13 11.12 0.48
CA TYR A 314 30.56 10.62 -0.78
C TYR A 314 31.37 9.50 -1.41
N ASP A 315 32.65 9.75 -1.71
CA ASP A 315 33.46 8.80 -2.49
C ASP A 315 33.66 7.47 -1.73
N THR A 316 33.87 7.57 -0.41
CA THR A 316 34.05 6.40 0.47
C THR A 316 32.76 5.60 0.61
N PHE A 317 31.62 6.27 0.79
CA PHE A 317 30.32 5.63 0.91
C PHE A 317 29.94 4.91 -0.39
N LEU A 318 30.09 5.61 -1.52
CA LEU A 318 29.72 5.12 -2.84
C LEU A 318 30.57 3.92 -3.27
N ALA A 319 31.87 3.94 -3.02
CA ALA A 319 32.74 2.80 -3.29
C ALA A 319 32.28 1.54 -2.52
N LYS A 320 31.92 1.67 -1.24
CA LYS A 320 31.38 0.56 -0.43
C LYS A 320 30.02 0.09 -0.93
N LEU A 321 29.15 1.01 -1.36
CA LEU A 321 27.82 0.68 -1.88
C LEU A 321 27.93 -0.11 -3.20
N VAL A 322 28.79 0.32 -4.12
CA VAL A 322 29.07 -0.41 -5.36
C VAL A 322 29.60 -1.82 -5.06
N ALA A 323 30.51 -1.96 -4.10
CA ALA A 323 31.04 -3.26 -3.69
C ALA A 323 29.97 -4.19 -3.09
N ASN A 324 28.94 -3.65 -2.43
CA ASN A 324 27.80 -4.44 -1.94
C ASN A 324 26.86 -4.84 -3.09
N TYR A 325 26.61 -3.95 -4.04
CA TYR A 325 25.79 -4.23 -5.22
C TYR A 325 26.36 -5.39 -6.06
N GLN A 326 27.68 -5.47 -6.19
CA GLN A 326 28.36 -6.59 -6.86
C GLN A 326 28.11 -7.97 -6.25
N LYS A 327 27.67 -8.03 -4.99
CA LYS A 327 27.43 -9.26 -4.23
C LYS A 327 25.95 -9.66 -4.19
N VAL A 328 25.06 -8.88 -4.80
CA VAL A 328 23.61 -9.15 -4.79
C VAL A 328 23.36 -10.49 -5.48
N LYS A 329 22.80 -11.44 -4.72
CA LYS A 329 22.38 -12.72 -5.27
C LYS A 329 21.00 -12.59 -5.90
N ILE A 330 20.98 -12.60 -7.23
CA ILE A 330 19.77 -12.54 -8.05
C ILE A 330 19.36 -13.96 -8.42
N GLY A 331 18.07 -14.30 -8.28
CA GLY A 331 17.62 -15.66 -8.57
C GLY A 331 16.14 -15.91 -8.28
N ASP A 332 15.78 -17.18 -8.13
CA ASP A 332 14.43 -17.61 -7.76
C ASP A 332 14.05 -16.99 -6.40
N PRO A 333 12.96 -16.22 -6.30
CA PRO A 333 12.52 -15.62 -5.04
C PRO A 333 12.19 -16.63 -3.93
N LEU A 334 11.97 -17.91 -4.27
CA LEU A 334 11.72 -18.97 -3.31
C LEU A 334 13.02 -19.62 -2.77
N ASP A 335 14.18 -19.40 -3.40
CA ASP A 335 15.47 -19.83 -2.85
C ASP A 335 15.83 -18.91 -1.67
N PRO A 336 16.05 -19.44 -0.45
CA PRO A 336 16.34 -18.64 0.74
C PRO A 336 17.65 -17.84 0.65
N ARG A 337 18.50 -18.12 -0.34
CA ARG A 337 19.75 -17.39 -0.59
C ARG A 337 19.56 -16.19 -1.51
N THR A 338 18.42 -16.05 -2.18
CA THR A 338 18.14 -14.95 -3.11
C THR A 338 17.88 -13.66 -2.32
N LEU A 339 18.53 -12.57 -2.75
CA LEU A 339 18.35 -11.23 -2.18
C LEU A 339 17.52 -10.32 -3.09
N MET A 340 17.44 -10.64 -4.38
CA MET A 340 16.62 -9.89 -5.34
C MET A 340 15.99 -10.84 -6.37
N GLY A 341 14.66 -10.76 -6.48
CA GLY A 341 13.88 -11.46 -7.50
C GLY A 341 13.74 -10.67 -8.81
N PRO A 342 12.80 -11.07 -9.69
CA PRO A 342 12.54 -10.38 -10.94
C PRO A 342 11.74 -9.07 -10.77
N LEU A 343 11.75 -8.24 -11.81
CA LEU A 343 10.67 -7.28 -12.04
C LEU A 343 9.36 -8.01 -12.38
N ILE A 344 8.21 -7.39 -12.10
CA ILE A 344 6.89 -8.04 -12.26
C ILE A 344 6.59 -8.49 -13.71
N ASP A 345 7.06 -7.75 -14.71
CA ASP A 345 6.87 -8.10 -16.12
C ASP A 345 7.87 -7.41 -17.06
N GLU A 346 7.81 -7.76 -18.34
CA GLU A 346 8.67 -7.21 -19.39
C GLU A 346 8.39 -5.73 -19.69
N GLN A 347 7.20 -5.23 -19.35
CA GLN A 347 6.93 -3.79 -19.43
C GLN A 347 7.75 -3.03 -18.37
N ALA A 348 7.82 -3.54 -17.14
CA ALA A 348 8.69 -2.95 -16.11
C ALA A 348 10.17 -2.98 -16.51
N VAL A 349 10.62 -4.00 -17.25
CA VAL A 349 11.97 -4.09 -17.81
C VAL A 349 12.18 -3.03 -18.90
N THR A 350 11.18 -2.83 -19.76
CA THR A 350 11.21 -1.78 -20.80
C THR A 350 11.29 -0.40 -20.17
N ASP A 351 10.55 -0.17 -19.08
CA ASP A 351 10.56 1.09 -18.32
C ASP A 351 11.92 1.31 -17.64
N TYR A 352 12.52 0.26 -17.08
CA TYR A 352 13.90 0.28 -16.56
C TYR A 352 14.92 0.67 -17.64
N GLU A 353 14.88 0.04 -18.81
CA GLU A 353 15.78 0.37 -19.92
C GLU A 353 15.58 1.80 -20.42
N LYS A 354 14.33 2.27 -20.49
CA LYS A 354 13.99 3.64 -20.88
C LYS A 354 14.54 4.66 -19.90
N ALA A 355 14.37 4.44 -18.59
CA ALA A 355 14.90 5.32 -17.56
C ALA A 355 16.42 5.42 -17.61
N LEU A 356 17.12 4.32 -17.89
CA LEU A 356 18.58 4.33 -18.03
C LEU A 356 19.08 5.02 -19.30
N ARG A 357 18.33 4.95 -20.41
CA ARG A 357 18.63 5.76 -21.59
C ARG A 357 18.47 7.24 -21.28
N ALA A 358 17.34 7.63 -20.71
CA ALA A 358 17.08 9.01 -20.29
C ALA A 358 18.15 9.54 -19.31
N ALA A 359 18.56 8.72 -18.34
CA ALA A 359 19.61 9.10 -17.41
C ALA A 359 20.94 9.38 -18.10
N ARG A 360 21.36 8.57 -19.08
CA ARG A 360 22.60 8.81 -19.85
C ARG A 360 22.48 10.07 -20.72
N GLU A 361 21.34 10.26 -21.38
CA GLU A 361 21.06 11.46 -22.20
C GLU A 361 21.07 12.75 -21.36
N GLN A 362 20.67 12.67 -20.10
CA GLN A 362 20.66 13.78 -19.14
C GLN A 362 21.97 13.93 -18.35
N GLY A 363 23.07 13.32 -18.83
CA GLY A 363 24.41 13.47 -18.26
C GLY A 363 24.74 12.53 -17.10
N GLY A 364 23.88 11.56 -16.80
CA GLY A 364 24.08 10.56 -15.77
C GLY A 364 25.16 9.54 -16.10
N LYS A 365 26.01 9.24 -15.13
CA LYS A 365 27.06 8.22 -15.21
C LYS A 365 26.64 6.96 -14.47
N VAL A 366 26.50 5.85 -15.19
CA VAL A 366 26.21 4.54 -14.59
C VAL A 366 27.46 4.03 -13.88
N LEU A 367 27.39 3.86 -12.56
CA LEU A 367 28.50 3.40 -11.72
C LEU A 367 28.51 1.89 -11.52
N TYR A 368 27.33 1.27 -11.54
CA TYR A 368 27.14 -0.16 -11.48
C TYR A 368 25.80 -0.55 -12.11
N GLY A 369 25.72 -1.75 -12.68
CA GLY A 369 24.49 -2.30 -13.26
C GLY A 369 24.18 -1.70 -14.62
N GLY A 370 22.90 -1.41 -14.87
CA GLY A 370 22.43 -0.81 -16.12
C GLY A 370 22.14 -1.80 -17.25
N THR A 371 21.96 -3.08 -16.90
CA THR A 371 21.87 -4.21 -17.84
C THR A 371 20.69 -5.11 -17.47
N VAL A 372 19.90 -5.48 -18.48
CA VAL A 372 18.93 -6.57 -18.38
C VAL A 372 19.70 -7.89 -18.48
N LEU A 373 19.48 -8.79 -17.53
CA LEU A 373 20.17 -10.08 -17.54
C LEU A 373 19.65 -10.98 -18.66
N GLU A 374 20.53 -11.85 -19.15
CA GLU A 374 20.09 -12.97 -19.98
C GLU A 374 19.01 -13.78 -19.24
N PRO A 375 17.99 -14.32 -19.93
CA PRO A 375 16.90 -15.03 -19.28
C PRO A 375 17.38 -16.16 -18.35
N LEU A 376 17.27 -15.95 -17.03
CA LEU A 376 17.74 -16.92 -16.02
C LEU A 376 16.83 -18.15 -15.90
N PHE A 377 15.52 -17.94 -16.06
CA PHE A 377 14.49 -18.99 -15.94
C PHE A 377 13.53 -18.98 -17.13
N GLY A 378 14.00 -18.53 -18.30
CA GLY A 378 13.21 -18.46 -19.54
C GLY A 378 12.45 -17.15 -19.76
N ARG A 379 12.52 -16.19 -18.83
CA ARG A 379 11.90 -14.86 -18.97
C ARG A 379 12.90 -13.70 -18.86
N ARG A 380 12.64 -12.62 -19.59
CA ARG A 380 13.46 -11.39 -19.62
C ARG A 380 12.99 -10.38 -18.56
N THR A 381 12.88 -10.81 -17.30
CA THR A 381 12.39 -10.00 -16.16
C THR A 381 13.44 -9.70 -15.11
N PHE A 382 14.65 -10.26 -15.23
CA PHE A 382 15.74 -10.01 -14.31
C PHE A 382 16.64 -8.89 -14.83
N VAL A 383 16.97 -7.94 -13.96
CA VAL A 383 17.84 -6.81 -14.25
C VAL A 383 18.92 -6.69 -13.18
N LEU A 384 20.04 -6.05 -13.49
CA LEU A 384 21.00 -5.66 -12.46
C LEU A 384 20.47 -4.44 -11.67
N PRO A 385 20.56 -4.44 -10.32
CA PRO A 385 20.30 -3.22 -9.57
C PRO A 385 21.35 -2.18 -9.98
N THR A 386 20.92 -0.94 -10.16
CA THR A 386 21.70 0.07 -10.89
C THR A 386 21.94 1.30 -10.05
N ILE A 387 23.16 1.81 -10.09
CA ILE A 387 23.56 3.07 -9.43
C ILE A 387 23.95 4.06 -10.53
N VAL A 388 23.33 5.24 -10.52
CA VAL A 388 23.59 6.31 -11.48
C VAL A 388 23.95 7.59 -10.72
N GLU A 389 25.15 8.11 -10.97
CA GLU A 389 25.53 9.45 -10.54
C GLU A 389 24.96 10.49 -11.51
N ILE A 390 24.14 11.40 -11.02
CA ILE A 390 23.41 12.36 -11.86
C ILE A 390 23.02 13.61 -11.05
N ALA A 391 22.83 14.74 -11.73
CA ALA A 391 22.35 15.97 -11.10
C ALA A 391 20.89 15.83 -10.63
N ASN A 392 20.56 16.41 -9.47
CA ASN A 392 19.22 16.29 -8.89
C ASN A 392 18.13 16.90 -9.78
N ASP A 393 18.43 17.95 -10.53
CA ASP A 393 17.49 18.65 -11.42
C ASP A 393 17.26 17.94 -12.76
N ALA A 394 17.93 16.81 -13.02
CA ALA A 394 17.66 15.99 -14.19
C ALA A 394 16.21 15.47 -14.17
N GLY A 395 15.48 15.62 -15.29
CA GLY A 395 14.06 15.26 -15.37
C GLY A 395 13.77 13.81 -14.94
N ILE A 396 14.64 12.86 -15.27
CA ILE A 396 14.47 11.45 -14.86
C ILE A 396 14.57 11.25 -13.35
N VAL A 397 15.31 12.10 -12.63
CA VAL A 397 15.43 12.05 -11.16
C VAL A 397 14.15 12.54 -10.49
N GLN A 398 13.38 13.41 -11.16
CA GLN A 398 12.10 13.94 -10.67
C GLN A 398 10.94 12.95 -10.87
N GLU A 399 11.10 12.00 -11.80
CA GLU A 399 10.10 10.98 -12.14
C GLU A 399 10.27 9.70 -11.32
N GLU A 400 9.16 9.05 -10.97
CA GLU A 400 9.21 7.71 -10.40
C GLU A 400 9.37 6.67 -11.52
N THR A 401 10.48 5.93 -11.49
CA THR A 401 10.61 4.65 -12.22
C THR A 401 10.54 3.50 -11.21
N PHE A 402 9.60 2.59 -11.42
CA PHE A 402 9.32 1.49 -10.49
C PHE A 402 10.25 0.29 -10.71
N ALA A 403 11.56 0.52 -10.59
CA ALA A 403 12.63 -0.42 -10.88
C ALA A 403 13.86 -0.16 -9.96
N PRO A 404 14.86 -1.06 -9.87
CA PRO A 404 15.98 -0.93 -8.93
C PRO A 404 17.06 0.01 -9.49
N ILE A 405 16.70 1.30 -9.67
CA ILE A 405 17.61 2.37 -10.07
C ILE A 405 17.76 3.34 -8.90
N LEU A 406 18.99 3.52 -8.45
CA LEU A 406 19.36 4.47 -7.40
C LEU A 406 20.15 5.63 -7.99
N TYR A 407 19.59 6.83 -7.92
CA TYR A 407 20.26 8.06 -8.30
C TYR A 407 21.07 8.59 -7.12
N VAL A 408 22.36 8.88 -7.33
CA VAL A 408 23.26 9.38 -6.29
C VAL A 408 23.76 10.79 -6.63
N MET A 409 23.83 11.65 -5.61
CA MET A 409 24.20 13.06 -5.74
C MET A 409 24.88 13.60 -4.48
N LYS A 410 25.73 14.61 -4.67
CA LYS A 410 26.46 15.31 -3.60
C LYS A 410 25.63 16.48 -3.05
N TYR A 411 25.85 16.81 -1.79
CA TYR A 411 25.43 18.09 -1.20
C TYR A 411 26.51 18.61 -0.23
N ARG A 412 26.43 19.89 0.15
CA ARG A 412 27.35 20.55 1.10
C ARG A 412 26.68 21.04 2.37
N THR A 413 25.45 21.52 2.29
CA THR A 413 24.73 22.04 3.45
C THR A 413 23.43 21.27 3.68
N LEU A 414 23.03 21.09 4.94
CA LEU A 414 21.76 20.40 5.22
C LEU A 414 20.56 21.08 4.54
N ALA A 415 20.57 22.42 4.45
CA ALA A 415 19.52 23.18 3.77
C ALA A 415 19.42 22.82 2.27
N GLU A 416 20.56 22.64 1.60
CA GLU A 416 20.62 22.17 0.22
C GLU A 416 20.07 20.74 0.09
N ALA A 417 20.47 19.82 0.98
CA ALA A 417 19.96 18.43 0.95
C ALA A 417 18.44 18.36 1.13
N ILE A 418 17.89 19.15 2.06
CA ILE A 418 16.44 19.24 2.28
C ILE A 418 15.74 19.83 1.06
N ALA A 419 16.31 20.89 0.45
CA ALA A 419 15.75 21.48 -0.77
C ALA A 419 15.75 20.50 -1.95
N MET A 420 16.84 19.74 -2.13
CA MET A 420 16.91 18.68 -3.14
C MET A 420 15.88 17.57 -2.86
N HIS A 421 15.75 17.15 -1.61
CA HIS A 421 14.77 16.14 -1.20
C HIS A 421 13.34 16.59 -1.50
N ASN A 422 12.96 17.80 -1.06
CA ASN A 422 11.63 18.37 -1.19
C ASN A 422 11.28 18.80 -2.62
N GLY A 423 12.27 18.94 -3.51
CA GLY A 423 12.11 19.45 -4.88
C GLY A 423 11.33 18.55 -5.85
N VAL A 424 11.03 17.30 -5.47
CA VAL A 424 10.24 16.36 -6.29
C VAL A 424 8.73 16.50 -6.03
N PRO A 425 7.87 16.14 -6.99
CA PRO A 425 6.41 16.25 -6.82
C PRO A 425 5.83 15.24 -5.82
N GLN A 426 6.50 14.11 -5.56
CA GLN A 426 6.08 13.08 -4.61
C GLN A 426 6.47 13.45 -3.17
N GLY A 427 5.77 12.87 -2.18
CA GLY A 427 5.97 13.18 -0.77
C GLY A 427 5.68 12.00 0.17
N LEU A 428 6.06 10.78 -0.20
CA LEU A 428 5.77 9.58 0.60
C LEU A 428 6.71 9.45 1.80
N SER A 429 7.97 9.05 1.55
CA SER A 429 8.92 8.72 2.60
C SER A 429 10.28 9.39 2.38
N SER A 430 10.96 9.62 3.49
CA SER A 430 12.25 10.29 3.56
C SER A 430 13.04 9.80 4.77
N GLY A 431 14.37 9.83 4.66
CA GLY A 431 15.22 9.56 5.81
C GLY A 431 16.49 10.39 5.82
N ILE A 432 17.04 10.63 7.00
CA ILE A 432 18.38 11.17 7.22
C ILE A 432 19.18 10.24 8.12
N PHE A 433 20.42 9.94 7.77
CA PHE A 433 21.39 9.35 8.67
C PHE A 433 22.30 10.45 9.22
N THR A 434 22.31 10.62 10.55
CA THR A 434 23.10 11.60 11.29
C THR A 434 23.08 11.30 12.79
N ASP A 435 24.20 11.48 13.47
CA ASP A 435 24.27 11.46 14.94
C ASP A 435 24.14 12.87 15.55
N SER A 436 23.93 13.89 14.70
CA SER A 436 23.67 15.26 15.14
C SER A 436 22.20 15.46 15.50
N VAL A 437 21.93 15.68 16.79
CA VAL A 437 20.59 16.05 17.29
C VAL A 437 20.03 17.26 16.54
N ALA A 438 20.87 18.27 16.26
CA ALA A 438 20.44 19.47 15.55
C ALA A 438 20.01 19.18 14.10
N GLU A 439 20.65 18.24 13.41
CA GLU A 439 20.29 17.88 12.03
C GLU A 439 19.01 17.04 12.03
N ALA A 440 18.89 16.09 12.96
CA ALA A 440 17.70 15.27 13.15
C ALA A 440 16.46 16.13 13.44
N GLU A 441 16.54 17.04 14.43
CA GLU A 441 15.45 17.95 14.79
C GLU A 441 15.11 18.92 13.64
N THR A 442 16.12 19.43 12.92
CA THR A 442 15.87 20.28 11.75
C THR A 442 15.12 19.51 10.68
N PHE A 443 15.53 18.27 10.40
CA PHE A 443 14.91 17.41 9.38
C PHE A 443 13.45 17.03 9.72
N LEU A 444 13.12 16.86 11.00
CA LEU A 444 11.76 16.56 11.46
C LEU A 444 10.89 17.81 11.73
N SER A 445 11.49 19.00 11.74
CA SER A 445 10.78 20.25 11.98
C SER A 445 9.93 20.70 10.78
N CYS A 446 9.14 21.77 10.98
CA CYS A 446 8.39 22.42 9.90
C CYS A 446 9.25 23.02 8.77
N LYS A 447 10.58 23.07 8.93
CA LYS A 447 11.53 23.50 7.90
C LYS A 447 12.24 22.32 7.21
N GLY A 448 11.92 21.10 7.62
CA GLY A 448 12.60 19.87 7.24
C GLY A 448 11.93 19.15 6.07
N SER A 449 11.86 17.82 6.18
CA SER A 449 11.20 16.97 5.19
C SER A 449 9.71 17.32 5.07
N ASP A 450 9.20 17.33 3.84
CA ASP A 450 7.78 17.55 3.53
C ASP A 450 7.03 16.24 3.16
N CYS A 451 7.61 15.10 3.51
CA CYS A 451 7.00 13.79 3.31
C CYS A 451 6.06 13.40 4.46
N GLY A 452 5.13 12.48 4.19
CA GLY A 452 4.27 11.92 5.23
C GLY A 452 5.01 11.00 6.21
N ILE A 453 6.13 10.40 5.78
CA ILE A 453 7.05 9.62 6.61
C ILE A 453 8.43 10.31 6.58
N ALA A 454 8.94 10.63 7.76
CA ALA A 454 10.26 11.25 7.95
C ALA A 454 11.04 10.51 9.03
N ASN A 455 12.15 9.88 8.63
CA ASN A 455 12.92 8.95 9.45
C ASN A 455 14.31 9.51 9.80
N VAL A 456 14.83 9.16 10.97
CA VAL A 456 16.21 9.46 11.40
C VAL A 456 16.90 8.14 11.73
N ASN A 457 18.07 7.90 11.13
CA ASN A 457 18.86 6.68 11.26
C ASN A 457 18.12 5.38 10.89
N VAL A 458 17.08 5.52 10.04
CA VAL A 458 16.30 4.43 9.47
C VAL A 458 16.05 4.74 7.99
N GLY A 459 16.08 3.71 7.14
CA GLY A 459 15.80 3.86 5.70
C GLY A 459 14.36 4.29 5.38
N THR A 460 14.08 4.57 4.11
CA THR A 460 12.76 5.04 3.65
C THR A 460 11.64 3.99 3.76
N SER A 461 12.00 2.71 3.86
CA SER A 461 11.05 1.61 4.09
C SER A 461 10.73 1.37 5.57
N GLY A 462 11.29 2.16 6.49
CA GLY A 462 10.99 2.05 7.93
C GLY A 462 9.60 2.60 8.23
N ALA A 463 8.61 1.74 8.25
CA ALA A 463 7.24 2.01 8.67
C ALA A 463 6.66 0.77 9.36
N GLU A 464 5.68 0.98 10.25
CA GLU A 464 5.09 -0.10 11.04
C GLU A 464 3.62 0.20 11.34
N ILE A 465 2.87 -0.84 11.72
CA ILE A 465 1.40 -0.81 11.87
C ILE A 465 0.90 0.31 12.80
N GLY A 466 1.64 0.65 13.86
CA GLY A 466 1.21 1.65 14.84
C GLY A 466 1.11 3.09 14.29
N GLY A 467 1.87 3.41 13.23
CA GLY A 467 1.87 4.73 12.60
C GLY A 467 0.85 4.85 11.47
N ALA A 468 0.39 6.08 11.20
CA ALA A 468 -0.37 6.36 9.98
C ALA A 468 0.58 6.30 8.77
N PHE A 469 0.40 5.31 7.91
CA PHE A 469 1.18 5.17 6.69
C PHE A 469 0.58 6.04 5.58
N GLY A 470 1.39 6.85 4.92
CA GLY A 470 1.00 7.55 3.69
C GLY A 470 1.82 8.80 3.44
N GLY A 471 1.50 9.53 2.38
CA GLY A 471 2.32 10.63 1.89
C GLY A 471 1.57 11.90 1.54
N GLU A 472 2.34 12.96 1.31
CA GLU A 472 1.89 14.29 0.93
C GLU A 472 2.07 14.55 -0.58
N LYS A 473 1.69 15.75 -1.03
CA LYS A 473 1.83 16.21 -2.43
C LYS A 473 1.19 15.24 -3.43
N GLU A 474 1.88 14.87 -4.51
CA GLU A 474 1.37 13.93 -5.51
C GLU A 474 1.29 12.47 -5.02
N THR A 475 1.74 12.17 -3.79
CA THR A 475 1.45 10.88 -3.15
C THR A 475 -0.01 10.77 -2.71
N GLY A 476 -0.70 11.90 -2.51
CA GLY A 476 -2.18 11.94 -2.50
C GLY A 476 -2.84 12.31 -1.17
N GLY A 477 -2.09 12.39 -0.05
CA GLY A 477 -2.63 12.82 1.25
C GLY A 477 -3.42 11.75 2.01
N GLY A 478 -3.56 10.54 1.46
CA GLY A 478 -4.16 9.41 2.15
C GLY A 478 -3.38 9.03 3.42
N ARG A 479 -4.05 8.31 4.33
CA ARG A 479 -3.40 7.59 5.42
C ARG A 479 -4.08 6.25 5.67
N GLU A 480 -3.27 5.23 5.93
CA GLU A 480 -3.68 3.85 6.21
C GLU A 480 -3.10 3.36 7.55
N SER A 481 -3.61 2.24 8.04
CA SER A 481 -3.12 1.53 9.24
C SER A 481 -3.34 2.27 10.57
N GLY A 482 -2.29 2.84 11.17
CA GLY A 482 -2.26 3.26 12.57
C GLY A 482 -2.80 4.66 12.87
N SER A 483 -2.47 5.16 14.07
CA SER A 483 -2.97 6.43 14.60
C SER A 483 -4.51 6.53 14.53
N ASP A 484 -5.04 7.59 13.92
CA ASP A 484 -6.46 7.84 13.72
C ASP A 484 -6.89 7.72 12.25
N ALA A 485 -6.16 6.96 11.42
CA ALA A 485 -6.50 6.70 10.02
C ALA A 485 -7.91 6.11 9.85
N TRP A 486 -8.40 5.37 10.86
CA TRP A 486 -9.77 4.84 10.92
C TRP A 486 -10.86 5.91 10.72
N LYS A 487 -10.59 7.17 11.07
CA LYS A 487 -11.53 8.28 10.89
C LYS A 487 -11.92 8.51 9.42
N ALA A 488 -11.05 8.15 8.47
CA ALA A 488 -11.37 8.25 7.04
C ALA A 488 -12.50 7.28 6.63
N TYR A 489 -12.58 6.14 7.31
CA TYR A 489 -13.57 5.08 7.08
C TYR A 489 -14.91 5.35 7.77
N MET A 490 -15.02 6.38 8.61
CA MET A 490 -16.24 6.72 9.34
C MET A 490 -16.70 8.15 9.01
N ARG A 491 -17.96 8.48 9.28
CA ARG A 491 -18.45 9.88 9.25
C ARG A 491 -18.58 10.43 10.66
N ARG A 492 -18.06 11.65 10.83
CA ARG A 492 -18.19 12.44 12.06
C ARG A 492 -19.58 13.06 12.14
N GLN A 493 -20.13 13.13 13.34
CA GLN A 493 -21.39 13.80 13.64
C GLN A 493 -21.25 14.58 14.95
N THR A 494 -21.52 15.89 14.91
CA THR A 494 -21.58 16.72 16.12
C THR A 494 -23.01 16.76 16.62
N ASN A 495 -23.23 16.29 17.83
CA ASN A 495 -24.55 16.18 18.44
C ASN A 495 -24.66 17.16 19.59
N THR A 496 -25.79 17.88 19.63
CA THR A 496 -26.19 18.69 20.77
C THR A 496 -27.51 18.16 21.28
N ILE A 497 -27.57 17.78 22.55
CA ILE A 497 -28.78 17.27 23.20
C ILE A 497 -29.21 18.30 24.24
N ASN A 498 -30.37 18.91 24.01
CA ASN A 498 -31.09 19.63 25.03
C ASN A 498 -31.80 18.63 25.95
N TRP A 499 -31.53 18.70 27.25
CA TRP A 499 -32.20 17.87 28.26
C TRP A 499 -32.96 18.70 29.31
N GLY A 500 -33.02 20.03 29.13
CA GLY A 500 -33.70 20.97 30.03
C GLY A 500 -35.14 21.31 29.64
N GLY A 501 -35.63 20.88 28.47
CA GLY A 501 -37.00 21.15 28.00
C GLY A 501 -37.26 22.59 27.51
N GLU A 502 -36.48 23.56 27.97
CA GLU A 502 -36.51 24.95 27.48
C GLU A 502 -35.59 25.13 26.26
N VAL A 503 -36.03 25.91 25.27
CA VAL A 503 -35.21 26.25 24.10
C VAL A 503 -34.53 27.59 24.36
N HIS A 504 -33.30 27.55 24.90
CA HIS A 504 -32.43 28.72 24.88
C HIS A 504 -31.81 28.84 23.49
N LEU A 505 -32.17 29.90 22.75
CA LEU A 505 -31.58 30.16 21.45
C LEU A 505 -30.13 30.61 21.64
N ALA A 506 -29.27 30.21 20.71
CA ALA A 506 -27.88 30.64 20.72
C ALA A 506 -27.78 32.17 20.53
N GLN A 507 -26.64 32.75 20.93
CA GLN A 507 -26.31 34.17 20.74
C GLN A 507 -27.20 35.15 21.52
N GLY A 508 -27.93 34.69 22.54
CA GLY A 508 -28.78 35.57 23.38
C GLY A 508 -30.03 36.09 22.66
N VAL A 509 -30.46 35.42 21.58
CA VAL A 509 -31.69 35.77 20.85
C VAL A 509 -32.90 35.29 21.66
N GLU A 510 -33.93 36.13 21.78
CA GLU A 510 -35.23 35.74 22.31
C GLU A 510 -36.30 36.03 21.25
N PHE A 511 -37.04 35.00 20.82
CA PHE A 511 -38.27 35.20 20.05
C PHE A 511 -39.44 35.20 21.03
N GLN A 512 -40.04 36.38 21.26
CA GLN A 512 -41.35 36.48 21.92
C GLN A 512 -42.42 36.07 20.89
N VAL A 513 -42.90 34.83 20.94
CA VAL A 513 -44.04 34.35 20.15
C VAL A 513 -45.15 33.90 21.09
#